data_AF-A0A8H5Y2K9-F1
#
_entry.id   AF-A0A8H5Y2K9-F1
#
_cell.length_a   1.000
_cell.length_b   1.000
_cell.length_c   1.000
_cell.angle_alpha   90.00
_cell.angle_beta   90.00
_cell.angle_gamma   90.00
#
_symmetry.space_group_name_H-M   'P 1'
#
loop_
_entity.id
_entity.type
_entity.pdbx_description
1 polymer ?
#
loop_
_entity_poly.entity_id
_entity_poly.type
_entity_poly.pdbx_seq_one_letter_code
_entity_poly.pdbx_strand_id
1 'polypeptide(L)'
;MLSRVATPSTCLAKRTFTTSLAFRAGPKIPTDDEAPPAVAHLVRSNPLVGNIPPSPPPAGSVTESSTTESKPSHAYDASKPFSLDIASIIANKSSAYGADIDSDPIARPQIRAKAVTGRTVFIKDRVTKTTGPTPMVALRVLNRIIREDQVKNKFHSQKFHERKGLKKKRLRSQRWRSRFKHGFKATVSRVMELKKQGW
;
A
#
# COMPACT_ATOMS: atom_id res chain seq x y z
N MET A 1 -26.43 -16.12 70.51
CA MET A 1 -25.19 -16.90 70.37
C MET A 1 -25.48 -18.18 69.61
N LEU A 2 -25.11 -18.27 68.33
CA LEU A 2 -25.05 -19.55 67.59
C LEU A 2 -23.88 -19.46 66.61
N SER A 3 -22.79 -20.12 66.98
CA SER A 3 -21.58 -20.31 66.18
C SER A 3 -21.82 -21.41 65.16
N ARG A 4 -21.58 -21.15 63.87
CA ARG A 4 -21.43 -22.19 62.85
C ARG A 4 -19.98 -22.21 62.39
N VAL A 5 -19.30 -23.29 62.74
CA VAL A 5 -17.93 -23.63 62.35
C VAL A 5 -17.91 -23.93 60.84
N ALA A 6 -17.03 -23.25 60.11
CA ALA A 6 -16.77 -23.49 58.70
C ALA A 6 -15.46 -24.27 58.56
N THR A 7 -15.51 -25.48 57.99
CA THR A 7 -14.33 -26.26 57.60
C THR A 7 -13.93 -25.91 56.17
N PRO A 8 -12.66 -25.54 55.88
CA PRO A 8 -12.19 -25.39 54.51
C PRO A 8 -11.82 -26.74 53.90
N SER A 9 -12.48 -27.11 52.81
CA SER A 9 -12.14 -28.28 52.00
C SER A 9 -10.93 -27.95 51.11
N THR A 10 -9.78 -28.56 51.42
CA THR A 10 -8.53 -28.41 50.67
C THR A 10 -8.46 -29.48 49.58
N CYS A 11 -8.82 -29.12 48.34
CA CYS A 11 -8.61 -29.99 47.18
C CYS A 11 -7.55 -29.35 46.28
N LEU A 12 -6.28 -29.65 46.58
CA LEU A 12 -5.12 -29.21 45.82
C LEU A 12 -4.98 -30.05 44.53
N ALA A 13 -5.74 -29.72 43.48
CA ALA A 13 -5.61 -30.38 42.18
C ALA A 13 -4.43 -29.79 41.39
N LYS A 14 -3.23 -30.34 41.58
CA LYS A 14 -2.08 -30.14 40.69
C LYS A 14 -2.37 -30.83 39.35
N ARG A 15 -2.88 -30.09 38.36
CA ARG A 15 -2.96 -30.54 36.96
C ARG A 15 -1.71 -30.09 36.21
N THR A 16 -0.71 -30.96 36.16
CA THR A 16 0.42 -30.88 35.24
C THR A 16 -0.05 -31.27 33.83
N PHE A 17 -0.46 -30.29 33.03
CA PHE A 17 -0.60 -30.49 31.59
C PHE A 17 0.73 -30.18 30.91
N THR A 18 1.54 -31.23 30.77
CA THR A 18 2.60 -31.27 29.76
C THR A 18 1.93 -31.44 28.40
N THR A 19 2.09 -30.48 27.50
CA THR A 19 1.75 -30.65 26.08
C THR A 19 3.05 -30.52 25.31
N SER A 20 3.71 -31.64 25.09
CA SER A 20 4.76 -31.74 24.09
C SER A 20 4.14 -31.43 22.72
N LEU A 21 4.62 -30.36 22.09
CA LEU A 21 4.37 -30.07 20.69
C LEU A 21 5.02 -31.18 19.84
N ALA A 22 4.22 -32.11 19.34
CA ALA A 22 4.65 -32.99 18.27
C ALA A 22 4.81 -32.15 17.00
N PHE A 23 6.05 -31.86 16.61
CA PHE A 23 6.36 -31.36 15.27
C PHE A 23 5.94 -32.43 14.25
N ARG A 24 4.91 -32.13 13.48
CA ARG A 24 4.54 -32.91 12.30
C ARG A 24 5.62 -32.68 11.23
N ALA A 25 6.54 -33.64 11.11
CA ALA A 25 7.48 -33.68 10.00
C ALA A 25 6.69 -33.84 8.68
N GLY A 26 6.90 -32.92 7.75
CA GLY A 26 6.43 -33.08 6.37
C GLY A 26 7.22 -34.19 5.65
N PRO A 27 6.73 -34.68 4.50
CA PRO A 27 7.39 -35.75 3.76
C PRO A 27 8.77 -35.30 3.25
N LYS A 28 9.79 -36.12 3.52
CA LYS A 28 11.15 -36.00 2.97
C LYS A 28 11.11 -36.22 1.46
N ILE A 29 11.60 -35.26 0.71
CA ILE A 29 11.93 -35.40 -0.72
C ILE A 29 13.28 -36.15 -0.78
N PRO A 30 13.40 -37.26 -1.55
CA PRO A 30 14.69 -37.90 -1.79
C PRO A 30 15.61 -36.96 -2.58
N THR A 31 16.81 -36.74 -2.07
CA THR A 31 17.94 -36.14 -2.78
C THR A 31 18.68 -37.27 -3.49
N ASP A 32 18.55 -37.35 -4.81
CA ASP A 32 19.50 -38.05 -5.65
C ASP A 32 20.49 -37.02 -6.20
N ASP A 33 21.76 -37.26 -5.92
CA ASP A 33 22.93 -36.58 -6.49
C ASP A 33 23.00 -36.85 -7.99
N GLU A 34 22.79 -35.84 -8.84
CA GLU A 34 23.34 -35.82 -10.19
C GLU A 34 23.68 -34.38 -10.62
N ALA A 35 24.93 -34.20 -11.04
CA ALA A 35 25.49 -32.93 -11.50
C ALA A 35 24.80 -32.46 -12.81
N PRO A 36 24.72 -31.14 -13.07
CA PRO A 36 23.77 -30.57 -14.02
C PRO A 36 24.26 -30.66 -15.48
N PRO A 37 23.42 -31.04 -16.46
CA PRO A 37 23.60 -30.60 -17.83
C PRO A 37 23.17 -29.13 -17.96
N ALA A 38 24.01 -28.33 -18.62
CA ALA A 38 23.79 -26.92 -18.88
C ALA A 38 22.45 -26.67 -19.61
N VAL A 39 21.50 -26.01 -18.95
CA VAL A 39 20.22 -25.58 -19.55
C VAL A 39 20.17 -24.07 -19.57
N ALA A 40 20.03 -23.52 -20.78
CA ALA A 40 20.06 -22.10 -21.10
C ALA A 40 19.09 -21.27 -20.24
N HIS A 41 19.54 -20.08 -19.84
CA HIS A 41 18.68 -19.07 -19.21
C HIS A 41 17.53 -18.67 -20.15
N LEU A 42 16.33 -19.16 -19.87
CA LEU A 42 15.11 -18.69 -20.50
C LEU A 42 14.88 -17.23 -20.09
N VAL A 43 15.15 -16.33 -21.03
CA VAL A 43 14.73 -14.92 -20.99
C VAL A 43 13.22 -14.91 -20.77
N ARG A 44 12.81 -14.45 -19.59
CA ARG A 44 11.39 -14.26 -19.26
C ARG A 44 10.86 -13.08 -20.07
N SER A 45 10.38 -13.33 -21.28
CA SER A 45 9.67 -12.33 -22.07
C SER A 45 8.32 -12.04 -21.42
N ASN A 46 8.11 -10.77 -21.04
CA ASN A 46 6.85 -10.29 -20.49
C ASN A 46 5.84 -10.17 -21.65
N PRO A 47 4.72 -10.92 -21.66
CA PRO A 47 3.81 -11.00 -22.81
C PRO A 47 2.94 -9.74 -23.01
N LEU A 48 3.23 -8.65 -22.28
CA LEU A 48 2.50 -7.38 -22.36
C LEU A 48 3.26 -6.26 -23.06
N VAL A 49 4.50 -6.51 -23.50
CA VAL A 49 5.30 -5.55 -24.28
C VAL A 49 5.32 -6.04 -25.72
N GLY A 50 4.36 -5.59 -26.52
CA GLY A 50 4.43 -5.75 -27.97
C GLY A 50 5.67 -5.01 -28.50
N ASN A 51 6.37 -5.61 -29.46
CA ASN A 51 7.41 -4.94 -30.25
C ASN A 51 6.75 -3.85 -31.09
N ILE A 52 6.59 -2.65 -30.52
CA ILE A 52 6.15 -1.45 -31.22
C ILE A 52 7.42 -0.69 -31.61
N PRO A 53 7.71 -0.49 -32.91
CA PRO A 53 8.80 0.39 -33.31
C PRO A 53 8.54 1.81 -32.78
N PRO A 54 9.57 2.56 -32.36
CA PRO A 54 9.38 3.91 -31.83
C PRO A 54 8.64 4.78 -32.85
N SER A 55 7.60 5.47 -32.40
CA SER A 55 6.84 6.43 -33.19
C SER A 55 7.78 7.53 -33.72
N PRO A 56 7.64 7.98 -34.98
CA PRO A 56 8.38 9.12 -35.48
C PRO A 56 8.06 10.37 -34.64
N PRO A 57 9.04 11.28 -34.44
CA PRO A 57 8.81 12.51 -33.70
C PRO A 57 7.71 13.36 -34.37
N PRO A 58 6.88 14.07 -33.59
CA PRO A 58 5.82 14.92 -34.11
C PRO A 58 6.42 16.04 -34.98
N ALA A 59 5.82 16.28 -36.15
CA ALA A 59 6.16 17.39 -37.04
C ALA A 59 5.86 18.73 -36.34
N GLY A 60 6.87 19.30 -35.69
CA GLY A 60 6.83 20.65 -35.16
C GLY A 60 6.97 21.66 -36.29
N SER A 61 5.92 22.46 -36.51
CA SER A 61 6.02 23.73 -37.24
C SER A 61 6.75 24.74 -36.36
N VAL A 62 8.06 24.87 -36.56
CA VAL A 62 8.86 25.94 -35.96
C VAL A 62 9.01 27.03 -37.02
N THR A 63 8.37 28.16 -36.79
CA THR A 63 8.61 29.40 -37.54
C THR A 63 10.02 29.88 -37.22
N GLU A 64 10.94 29.73 -38.16
CA GLU A 64 12.32 30.19 -38.05
C GLU A 64 12.42 31.69 -38.36
N SER A 65 12.79 32.47 -37.35
CA SER A 65 13.41 33.78 -37.51
C SER A 65 14.81 33.57 -38.11
N SER A 66 15.09 34.21 -39.23
CA SER A 66 16.32 34.09 -40.01
C SER A 66 17.53 34.67 -39.27
N THR A 67 18.43 33.79 -38.82
CA THR A 67 19.85 34.11 -38.61
C THR A 67 20.65 33.01 -39.31
N THR A 68 21.48 33.40 -40.28
CA THR A 68 22.25 32.48 -41.13
C THR A 68 23.38 31.80 -40.36
N GLU A 69 23.19 30.55 -39.96
CA GLU A 69 24.29 29.65 -39.57
C GLU A 69 24.19 28.31 -40.31
N SER A 70 25.28 27.90 -40.94
CA SER A 70 25.42 26.69 -41.75
C SER A 70 25.25 25.40 -40.92
N LYS A 71 24.45 24.44 -41.41
CA LYS A 71 24.30 23.10 -40.83
C LYS A 71 25.68 22.44 -40.64
N PRO A 72 26.04 21.95 -39.43
CA PRO A 72 27.34 21.33 -39.20
C PRO A 72 27.41 19.96 -39.88
N SER A 73 28.52 19.70 -40.57
CA SER A 73 28.85 18.42 -41.23
C SER A 73 28.89 17.25 -40.25
N HIS A 74 29.30 17.49 -39.00
CA HIS A 74 29.49 16.47 -37.97
C HIS A 74 28.83 16.87 -36.66
N ALA A 75 28.29 15.90 -35.93
CA ALA A 75 27.63 16.11 -34.64
C ALA A 75 28.57 16.59 -33.53
N TYR A 76 29.88 16.42 -33.73
CA TYR A 76 30.92 16.86 -32.81
C TYR A 76 32.04 17.55 -33.60
N ASP A 77 32.45 18.72 -33.14
CA ASP A 77 33.52 19.52 -33.72
C ASP A 77 34.58 19.78 -32.64
N ALA A 78 35.71 19.09 -32.75
CA ALA A 78 36.80 19.15 -31.78
C ALA A 78 37.67 20.41 -31.92
N SER A 79 37.48 21.18 -32.99
CA SER A 79 38.27 22.39 -33.27
C SER A 79 37.72 23.65 -32.59
N LYS A 80 36.47 23.60 -32.11
CA LYS A 80 35.86 24.67 -31.34
C LYS A 80 36.29 24.56 -29.88
N PRO A 81 36.88 25.62 -29.28
CA PRO A 81 37.14 25.60 -27.84
C PRO A 81 35.81 25.42 -27.11
N PHE A 82 35.70 24.37 -26.30
CA PHE A 82 34.49 24.08 -25.55
C PHE A 82 34.32 25.13 -24.45
N SER A 83 33.65 26.25 -24.77
CA SER A 83 33.18 27.21 -23.78
C SER A 83 31.92 26.66 -23.09
N LEU A 84 32.09 25.67 -22.19
CA LEU A 84 31.06 25.36 -21.20
C LEU A 84 30.97 26.59 -20.31
N ASP A 85 29.98 27.45 -20.55
CA ASP A 85 29.62 28.42 -19.52
C ASP A 85 28.90 27.65 -18.40
N ILE A 86 29.71 27.13 -17.49
CA ILE A 86 29.28 26.34 -16.33
C ILE A 86 28.25 27.14 -15.53
N ALA A 87 28.38 28.47 -15.46
CA ALA A 87 27.44 29.33 -14.75
C ALA A 87 26.05 29.30 -15.40
N SER A 88 25.97 29.37 -16.74
CA SER A 88 24.67 29.26 -17.46
C SER A 88 24.01 27.88 -17.27
N ILE A 89 24.79 26.80 -17.27
CA ILE A 89 24.28 25.44 -17.07
C ILE A 89 23.75 25.27 -15.65
N ILE A 90 24.49 25.76 -14.65
CA ILE A 90 24.04 25.76 -13.26
C ILE A 90 22.79 26.64 -13.13
N ALA A 91 22.77 27.84 -13.69
CA ALA A 91 21.62 28.75 -13.61
C ALA A 91 20.36 28.13 -14.23
N ASN A 92 20.46 27.53 -15.41
CA ASN A 92 19.34 26.88 -16.10
C ASN A 92 18.85 25.65 -15.33
N LYS A 93 19.75 24.79 -14.83
CA LYS A 93 19.38 23.64 -13.99
C LYS A 93 18.75 24.07 -12.67
N SER A 94 19.26 25.13 -12.04
CA SER A 94 18.73 25.69 -10.79
C SER A 94 17.34 26.26 -11.00
N SER A 95 17.13 26.99 -12.10
CA SER A 95 15.83 27.57 -12.45
C SER A 95 14.79 26.49 -12.75
N ALA A 96 15.13 25.47 -13.54
CA ALA A 96 14.25 24.33 -13.80
C ALA A 96 13.90 23.56 -12.51
N TYR A 97 14.90 23.30 -11.65
CA TYR A 97 14.68 22.63 -10.37
C TYR A 97 13.80 23.45 -9.41
N GLY A 98 13.96 24.77 -9.41
CA GLY A 98 13.13 25.70 -8.63
C GLY A 98 11.67 25.70 -9.09
N ALA A 99 11.44 25.77 -10.41
CA ALA A 99 10.10 25.67 -11.00
C ALA A 99 9.40 24.34 -10.67
N ASP A 100 10.16 23.23 -10.62
CA ASP A 100 9.62 21.91 -10.27
C ASP A 100 9.30 21.76 -8.77
N ILE A 101 9.95 22.53 -7.89
CA ILE A 101 9.63 22.55 -6.44
C ILE A 101 8.25 23.17 -6.18
N ASP A 102 7.90 24.20 -6.95
CA ASP A 102 6.58 24.85 -6.87
C ASP A 102 5.48 24.05 -7.61
N SER A 103 5.84 22.92 -8.23
CA SER A 103 4.88 22.08 -8.96
C SER A 103 3.97 21.26 -8.05
N ASP A 104 2.88 20.75 -8.64
CA ASP A 104 1.84 19.95 -7.99
C ASP A 104 2.38 19.02 -6.87
N PRO A 105 1.79 19.03 -5.65
CA PRO A 105 2.24 18.20 -4.53
C PRO A 105 2.05 16.69 -4.75
N ILE A 106 1.49 16.29 -5.90
CA ILE A 106 1.36 14.90 -6.33
C ILE A 106 2.50 14.52 -7.29
N ALA A 107 2.97 15.46 -8.12
CA ALA A 107 4.05 15.22 -9.07
C ALA A 107 5.39 15.05 -8.32
N ARG A 108 5.63 15.91 -7.32
CA ARG A 108 6.76 15.80 -6.42
C ARG A 108 6.32 15.99 -4.97
N PRO A 109 5.71 14.97 -4.33
CA PRO A 109 5.25 15.10 -2.97
C PRO A 109 6.42 15.38 -2.02
N GLN A 110 6.38 16.51 -1.32
CA GLN A 110 7.25 16.74 -0.18
C GLN A 110 6.77 15.84 0.98
N ILE A 111 7.21 14.58 0.98
CA ILE A 111 6.80 13.59 1.98
C ILE A 111 7.41 13.97 3.32
N ARG A 112 6.60 14.61 4.17
CA ARG A 112 6.90 14.72 5.60
C ARG A 112 6.48 13.41 6.24
N ALA A 113 7.39 12.63 6.81
CA ALA A 113 7.06 11.37 7.49
C ALA A 113 6.40 11.61 8.86
N LYS A 114 5.16 12.12 8.85
CA LYS A 114 4.35 12.38 10.05
C LYS A 114 3.13 11.45 10.05
N ALA A 115 2.51 11.28 11.22
CA ALA A 115 1.26 10.51 11.33
C ALA A 115 0.10 11.07 10.46
N VAL A 116 0.21 12.33 10.01
CA VAL A 116 -0.79 13.02 9.17
C VAL A 116 -0.75 12.55 7.71
N THR A 117 0.39 12.07 7.22
CA THR A 117 0.65 11.84 5.79
C THR A 117 -0.34 10.86 5.15
N GLY A 118 -0.71 9.79 5.86
CA GLY A 118 -1.70 8.81 5.39
C GLY A 118 -3.16 9.26 5.46
N ARG A 119 -3.45 10.48 5.95
CA ARG A 119 -4.79 11.06 6.10
C ARG A 119 -4.94 12.38 5.33
N THR A 120 -4.22 12.49 4.23
CA THR A 120 -4.32 13.63 3.30
C THR A 120 -5.03 13.20 2.03
N VAL A 121 -5.83 14.10 1.45
CA VAL A 121 -6.54 13.89 0.19
C VAL A 121 -6.33 15.12 -0.66
N PHE A 122 -5.85 14.93 -1.88
CA PHE A 122 -5.60 16.02 -2.82
C PHE A 122 -6.82 16.32 -3.69
N ILE A 123 -6.95 17.55 -4.14
CA ILE A 123 -8.03 17.96 -5.03
C ILE A 123 -7.55 17.78 -6.48
N LYS A 124 -8.17 16.87 -7.22
CA LYS A 124 -7.86 16.53 -8.62
C LYS A 124 -9.06 15.90 -9.33
N ASP A 125 -9.18 16.12 -10.62
CA ASP A 125 -10.33 15.74 -11.46
C ASP A 125 -10.77 14.26 -11.32
N ARG A 126 -9.82 13.35 -11.08
CA ARG A 126 -10.12 11.93 -10.90
C ARG A 126 -10.30 11.57 -9.42
N VAL A 127 -11.38 10.84 -9.12
CA VAL A 127 -11.60 10.24 -7.80
C VAL A 127 -10.70 9.01 -7.64
N THR A 128 -9.81 9.03 -6.65
CA THR A 128 -9.00 7.87 -6.24
C THR A 128 -9.07 7.69 -4.72
N LYS A 129 -8.27 6.77 -4.15
CA LYS A 129 -8.21 6.59 -2.69
C LYS A 129 -7.72 7.84 -1.97
N THR A 130 -6.90 8.68 -2.61
CA THR A 130 -6.26 9.85 -2.02
C THR A 130 -6.52 11.13 -2.83
N THR A 131 -7.47 11.11 -3.76
CA THR A 131 -7.83 12.29 -4.57
C THR A 131 -9.34 12.43 -4.78
N GLY A 132 -9.82 13.66 -4.95
CA GLY A 132 -11.19 13.95 -5.38
C GLY A 132 -11.33 15.27 -6.14
N PRO A 133 -12.24 15.39 -7.11
CA PRO A 133 -12.36 16.55 -8.02
C PRO A 133 -12.78 17.83 -7.32
N THR A 134 -13.74 17.72 -6.40
CA THR A 134 -14.24 18.87 -5.64
C THR A 134 -13.83 18.74 -4.18
N PRO A 135 -13.70 19.87 -3.45
CA PRO A 135 -13.42 19.85 -2.02
C PRO A 135 -14.42 18.98 -1.23
N MET A 136 -15.70 19.01 -1.60
CA MET A 136 -16.73 18.17 -0.98
C MET A 136 -16.48 16.67 -1.16
N VAL A 137 -16.11 16.26 -2.38
CA VAL A 137 -15.80 14.85 -2.68
C VAL A 137 -14.50 14.45 -1.97
N ALA A 138 -13.48 15.30 -1.96
CA ALA A 138 -12.25 15.09 -1.23
C ALA A 138 -12.50 14.87 0.28
N LEU A 139 -13.38 15.66 0.90
CA LEU A 139 -13.78 15.47 2.30
C LEU A 139 -14.54 14.15 2.52
N ARG A 140 -15.37 13.71 1.57
CA ARG A 140 -16.04 12.39 1.66
C ARG A 140 -15.04 11.24 1.58
N VAL A 141 -14.06 11.34 0.68
CA VAL A 141 -12.94 10.40 0.57
C VAL A 141 -12.13 10.38 1.86
N LEU A 142 -11.78 11.54 2.41
CA LEU A 142 -11.07 11.65 3.69
C LEU A 142 -11.87 10.98 4.83
N ASN A 143 -13.17 11.24 4.91
CA ASN A 143 -14.05 10.61 5.90
C ASN A 143 -14.14 9.08 5.76
N ARG A 144 -13.99 8.55 4.54
CA ARG A 144 -13.89 7.10 4.30
C ARG A 144 -12.57 6.55 4.85
N ILE A 145 -11.45 7.19 4.53
CA ILE A 145 -10.11 6.79 5.02
C ILE A 145 -10.08 6.76 6.55
N ILE A 146 -10.58 7.81 7.22
CA ILE A 146 -10.63 7.90 8.68
C ILE A 146 -11.46 6.77 9.30
N ARG A 147 -12.55 6.35 8.62
CA ARG A 147 -13.39 5.22 9.03
C ARG A 147 -12.68 3.87 8.81
N GLU A 148 -12.01 3.66 7.68
CA GLU A 148 -11.22 2.44 7.43
C GLU A 148 -10.10 2.26 8.46
N ASP A 149 -9.41 3.36 8.80
CA ASP A 149 -8.37 3.41 9.85
C ASP A 149 -8.91 3.26 11.28
N GLN A 150 -10.23 3.36 11.46
CA GLN A 150 -10.93 3.30 12.75
C GLN A 150 -10.40 4.34 13.77
N VAL A 151 -9.99 5.53 13.31
CA VAL A 151 -9.36 6.57 14.15
C VAL A 151 -10.26 6.97 15.32
N LYS A 152 -11.55 7.18 15.06
CA LYS A 152 -12.52 7.52 16.11
C LYS A 152 -12.58 6.45 17.19
N ASN A 153 -12.61 5.17 16.81
CA ASN A 153 -12.67 4.07 17.76
C ASN A 153 -11.37 3.97 18.58
N LYS A 154 -10.21 4.19 17.95
CA LYS A 154 -8.91 4.25 18.63
C LYS A 154 -8.89 5.38 19.66
N PHE A 155 -9.30 6.59 19.27
CA PHE A 155 -9.39 7.76 20.16
C PHE A 155 -10.24 7.47 21.40
N HIS A 156 -11.46 6.93 21.22
CA HIS A 156 -12.33 6.60 22.35
C HIS A 156 -11.75 5.50 23.24
N SER A 157 -11.07 4.49 22.65
CA SER A 157 -10.44 3.42 23.42
C SER A 157 -9.18 3.86 24.18
N GLN A 158 -8.55 4.96 23.77
CA GLN A 158 -7.36 5.53 24.42
C GLN A 158 -7.73 6.54 25.50
N LYS A 159 -8.94 7.14 25.42
CA LYS A 159 -9.42 8.14 26.39
C LYS A 159 -9.36 7.64 27.84
N PHE A 160 -9.60 6.35 28.07
CA PHE A 160 -9.51 5.73 29.38
C PHE A 160 -8.71 4.43 29.33
N HIS A 161 -7.94 4.16 30.39
CA HIS A 161 -7.22 2.91 30.51
C HIS A 161 -8.17 1.72 30.66
N GLU A 162 -8.13 0.79 29.70
CA GLU A 162 -8.80 -0.50 29.79
C GLU A 162 -7.82 -1.57 30.29
N ARG A 163 -8.15 -2.23 31.41
CA ARG A 163 -7.35 -3.35 31.94
C ARG A 163 -7.21 -4.46 30.91
N LYS A 164 -6.03 -5.10 30.85
CA LYS A 164 -5.72 -6.17 29.89
C LYS A 164 -6.76 -7.30 29.83
N GLY A 165 -7.33 -7.69 30.98
CA GLY A 165 -8.36 -8.73 31.06
C GLY A 165 -9.69 -8.32 30.42
N LEU A 166 -10.15 -7.10 30.69
CA LEU A 166 -11.37 -6.55 30.10
C LEU A 166 -11.23 -6.40 28.59
N LYS A 167 -10.09 -5.88 28.12
CA LYS A 167 -9.77 -5.78 26.69
C LYS A 167 -9.83 -7.12 25.97
N LYS A 168 -9.27 -8.18 26.56
CA LYS A 168 -9.33 -9.55 26.00
C LYS A 168 -10.78 -10.05 25.91
N LYS A 169 -11.58 -9.88 26.96
CA LYS A 169 -13.01 -10.28 26.97
C LYS A 169 -13.81 -9.53 25.91
N ARG A 170 -13.63 -8.20 25.81
CA ARG A 170 -14.27 -7.36 24.80
C ARG A 170 -13.89 -7.79 23.38
N LEU A 171 -12.59 -7.97 23.09
CA LEU A 171 -12.12 -8.40 21.77
C LEU A 171 -12.62 -9.80 21.40
N ARG A 172 -12.69 -10.74 22.34
CA ARG A 172 -13.26 -12.08 22.11
C ARG A 172 -14.73 -11.97 21.68
N SER A 173 -15.53 -11.22 22.44
CA SER A 173 -16.95 -11.00 22.15
C SER A 173 -17.15 -10.27 20.81
N GLN A 174 -16.37 -9.23 20.54
CA GLN A 174 -16.44 -8.47 19.28
C GLN A 174 -16.12 -9.35 18.05
N ARG A 175 -15.04 -10.15 18.11
CA ARG A 175 -14.67 -11.07 17.03
C ARG A 175 -15.74 -12.13 16.80
N TRP A 176 -16.32 -12.67 17.88
CA TRP A 176 -17.41 -13.64 17.77
C TRP A 176 -18.65 -13.03 17.10
N ARG A 177 -19.10 -11.84 17.54
CA ARG A 177 -20.24 -11.14 16.90
C ARG A 177 -19.98 -10.85 15.42
N SER A 178 -18.75 -10.47 15.06
CA SER A 178 -18.36 -10.22 13.67
C SER A 178 -18.47 -11.49 12.81
N ARG A 179 -17.92 -12.61 13.30
CA ARG A 179 -18.00 -13.91 12.61
C ARG A 179 -19.43 -14.43 12.51
N PHE A 180 -20.19 -14.34 13.60
CA PHE A 180 -21.60 -14.72 13.62
C PHE A 180 -22.40 -13.91 12.61
N LYS A 181 -22.26 -12.58 12.60
CA LYS A 181 -22.93 -11.71 11.63
C LYS A 181 -22.58 -12.05 10.19
N HIS A 182 -21.31 -12.38 9.92
CA HIS A 182 -20.87 -12.78 8.58
C HIS A 182 -21.51 -14.11 8.15
N GLY A 183 -21.44 -15.14 8.99
CA GLY A 183 -22.08 -16.44 8.73
C GLY A 183 -23.59 -16.32 8.57
N PHE A 184 -24.26 -15.57 9.44
CA PHE A 184 -25.71 -15.34 9.37
C PHE A 184 -26.12 -14.67 8.05
N LYS A 185 -25.38 -13.63 7.61
CA LYS A 185 -25.63 -12.99 6.31
C LYS A 185 -25.46 -13.95 5.14
N ALA A 186 -24.45 -14.83 5.19
CA ALA A 186 -24.23 -15.82 4.16
C ALA A 186 -25.39 -16.83 4.11
N THR A 187 -25.87 -17.31 5.26
CA THR A 187 -27.04 -18.20 5.34
C THR A 187 -28.29 -17.54 4.77
N VAL A 188 -28.59 -16.30 5.15
CA VAL A 188 -29.75 -15.57 4.60
C VAL A 188 -29.63 -15.37 3.09
N SER A 189 -28.43 -15.02 2.60
CA SER A 189 -28.18 -14.89 1.16
C SER A 189 -28.43 -16.21 0.45
N ARG A 190 -27.98 -17.33 1.02
CA ARG A 190 -28.21 -18.68 0.49
C ARG A 190 -29.68 -19.08 0.48
N VAL A 191 -30.43 -18.75 1.54
CA VAL A 191 -31.88 -18.99 1.59
C VAL A 191 -32.59 -18.19 0.49
N MET A 192 -32.19 -16.94 0.27
CA MET A 192 -32.76 -16.12 -0.81
C MET A 192 -32.42 -16.67 -2.21
N GLU A 193 -31.22 -17.25 -2.40
CA GLU A 193 -30.86 -17.94 -3.63
C GLU A 193 -31.73 -19.18 -3.87
N LEU A 194 -31.93 -20.02 -2.86
CA LEU A 194 -32.76 -21.23 -2.95
C LEU A 194 -34.24 -20.87 -3.22
N LYS A 195 -34.75 -19.87 -2.50
CA LYS A 195 -36.10 -19.32 -2.75
C LYS A 195 -36.25 -18.84 -4.19
N LYS A 196 -35.24 -18.17 -4.76
CA LYS A 196 -35.26 -17.71 -6.16
C LYS A 196 -35.29 -18.87 -7.16
N GLN A 197 -34.67 -20.00 -6.81
CA GLN A 197 -34.68 -21.23 -7.60
C GLN A 197 -35.99 -22.03 -7.45
N GLY A 198 -36.84 -21.68 -6.48
CA GLY A 198 -38.09 -22.38 -6.21
C GLY A 198 -37.97 -23.58 -5.26
N TRP A 199 -36.84 -23.69 -4.54
CA TRP A 199 -36.69 -24.62 -3.41
C TRP A 199 -37.32 -24.06 -2.13
#